data_AF-A0A955SHP8-F1
#
_entry.id   AF-A0A955SHP8-F1
#
_cell.length_a   1.000
_cell.length_b   1.000
_cell.length_c   1.000
_cell.angle_alpha   90.00
_cell.angle_beta   90.00
_cell.angle_gamma   90.00
#
_symmetry.space_group_name_H-M   'P 1'
#
loop_
_entity.id
_entity.type
_entity.pdbx_description
1 polymer ?
#
loop_
_entity_poly.entity_id
_entity_poly.type
_entity_poly.pdbx_seq_one_letter_code
_entity_poly.pdbx_strand_id
1 'polypeptide(L)'
;RQIDLYSDILIPKAKQSVTVTQTAYSAEEAAFLDLVDTERVLLNFQNSYYRSVANYGQSLATIEAKVGQSVVSGESARMEIPSVETGGVGE
;
A
#
# COMPACT_ATOMS: atom_id res chain seq x y z
N ARG A 1 -3.34 -13.29 -2.21
CA ARG A 1 -2.99 -13.57 -0.79
C ARG A 1 -2.04 -12.54 -0.17
N GLN A 2 -0.82 -12.33 -0.68
CA GLN A 2 0.07 -11.28 -0.10
C GLN A 2 -0.46 -9.88 -0.38
N ILE A 3 -0.92 -9.62 -1.61
CA ILE A 3 -1.56 -8.37 -2.01
C ILE A 3 -2.74 -8.06 -1.06
N ASP A 4 -3.69 -9.00 -0.95
CA ASP A 4 -4.87 -8.88 -0.08
C ASP A 4 -4.52 -8.69 1.41
N LEU A 5 -3.50 -9.40 1.91
CA LEU A 5 -3.03 -9.22 3.29
C LEU A 5 -2.55 -7.78 3.53
N TYR A 6 -1.79 -7.20 2.60
CA TYR A 6 -1.34 -5.83 2.74
C TYR A 6 -2.48 -4.82 2.56
N SER A 7 -3.31 -4.97 1.52
CA SER A 7 -4.40 -4.02 1.23
C SER A 7 -5.49 -4.02 2.30
N ASP A 8 -5.88 -5.20 2.77
CA ASP A 8 -7.12 -5.34 3.54
C ASP A 8 -6.87 -5.34 5.05
N ILE A 9 -5.63 -5.65 5.48
CA ILE A 9 -5.31 -5.85 6.90
C ILE A 9 -4.18 -4.93 7.35
N LEU A 10 -2.99 -5.04 6.75
CA LEU A 10 -1.80 -4.38 7.31
C LEU A 10 -1.78 -2.87 7.08
N ILE A 11 -2.13 -2.41 5.87
CA ILE A 11 -2.19 -0.97 5.56
C ILE A 11 -3.29 -0.28 6.39
N PRO A 12 -4.53 -0.80 6.48
CA PRO A 12 -5.56 -0.18 7.32
C PRO A 12 -5.17 -0.09 8.79
N LYS A 13 -4.53 -1.14 9.34
CA LYS A 13 -4.04 -1.13 10.73
C LYS A 13 -2.92 -0.12 10.95
N ALA A 14 -1.98 0.01 10.02
CA ALA A 14 -0.94 1.02 10.14
C ALA A 14 -1.49 2.44 10.02
N LYS A 15 -2.49 2.68 9.15
CA LYS A 15 -3.20 3.97 9.11
C LYS A 15 -3.85 4.30 10.44
N GLN A 16 -4.55 3.34 11.06
CA GLN A 16 -5.13 3.51 12.40
C GLN A 16 -4.05 3.83 13.44
N SER A 17 -2.89 3.16 13.39
CA SER A 17 -1.77 3.44 14.28
C SER A 17 -1.26 4.87 14.13
N VAL A 18 -1.10 5.36 12.90
CA VAL A 18 -0.71 6.76 12.65
C VAL A 18 -1.73 7.72 13.23
N THR A 19 -3.03 7.47 13.05
CA THR A 19 -4.09 8.31 13.63
C THR A 19 -4.01 8.35 15.16
N VAL A 20 -3.84 7.20 15.81
CA VAL A 20 -3.72 7.13 17.28
C VAL A 20 -2.50 7.90 17.77
N THR A 21 -1.33 7.69 17.16
CA THR A 21 -0.09 8.35 17.57
C THR A 21 -0.12 9.84 17.26
N GLN A 22 -0.77 10.27 16.17
CA GLN A 22 -1.01 11.68 15.87
C GLN A 22 -1.87 12.34 16.95
N THR A 23 -2.94 11.69 17.40
CA THR A 23 -3.78 12.19 18.50
C THR A 23 -2.99 12.30 19.80
N ALA A 24 -2.20 11.27 20.15
CA ALA A 24 -1.37 11.27 21.35
C ALA A 24 -0.29 12.36 21.29
N TYR A 25 0.36 12.56 20.13
CA TYR A 25 1.32 13.64 19.94
C TYR A 25 0.67 15.02 20.13
N SER A 26 -0.50 15.25 19.53
CA SER A 26 -1.24 16.51 19.69
C SER A 26 -1.71 16.77 21.13
N ALA A 27 -1.84 15.72 21.95
CA ALA A 27 -2.17 15.80 23.37
C ALA A 27 -0.92 15.86 24.27
N GLU A 28 0.29 15.95 23.69
CA GLU A 28 1.58 15.88 24.41
C GLU A 28 1.83 14.56 25.15
N GLU A 29 1.08 13.50 24.80
CA GLU A 29 1.16 12.15 25.39
C GLU A 29 2.14 11.22 24.65
N ALA A 30 2.60 11.62 23.46
CA ALA A 30 3.61 10.90 22.66
C ALA A 30 4.65 11.87 22.10
N ALA A 31 5.86 11.38 21.85
CA ALA A 31 6.91 12.18 21.24
C ALA A 31 6.69 12.29 19.72
N PHE A 32 7.19 13.37 19.11
CA PHE A 32 7.17 13.53 17.66
C PHE A 32 7.84 12.35 16.94
N LEU A 33 8.90 11.75 17.52
CA LEU A 33 9.57 10.59 16.94
C LEU A 33 8.66 9.36 16.85
N ASP A 34 7.72 9.18 17.79
CA ASP A 34 6.77 8.08 17.74
C ASP A 34 5.85 8.22 16.53
N LEU A 35 5.41 9.44 16.22
CA LEU A 35 4.61 9.73 15.03
C LEU A 35 5.39 9.37 13.76
N VAL A 36 6.62 9.85 13.63
CA VAL A 36 7.48 9.56 12.47
C VAL A 36 7.70 8.05 12.30
N ASP A 37 7.88 7.31 13.40
CA ASP A 37 8.08 5.86 13.34
C ASP A 37 6.81 5.13 12.89
N THR A 38 5.62 5.55 13.35
CA THR A 38 4.37 4.97 12.85
C THR A 38 4.12 5.27 11.36
N GLU A 39 4.47 6.47 10.89
CA GLU A 39 4.39 6.81 9.47
C GLU A 39 5.37 5.98 8.62
N ARG A 40 6.60 5.76 9.11
CA ARG A 40 7.56 4.86 8.44
C ARG A 40 7.02 3.44 8.31
N VAL A 41 6.37 2.92 9.34
CA VAL A 41 5.75 1.58 9.29
C VAL A 41 4.65 1.54 8.22
N LEU A 42 3.78 2.56 8.15
CA LEU A 42 2.76 2.66 7.11
C LEU A 42 3.38 2.66 5.70
N LEU A 43 4.40 3.48 5.46
CA LEU A 43 5.09 3.56 4.17
C LEU A 43 5.74 2.22 3.78
N ASN A 44 6.33 1.50 4.74
CA ASN A 44 6.91 0.18 4.50
C ASN A 44 5.86 -0.86 4.06
N PHE A 45 4.67 -0.84 4.66
CA PHE A 45 3.58 -1.72 4.23
C PHE A 45 3.04 -1.36 2.85
N GLN A 46 2.90 -0.07 2.55
CA GLN A 46 2.52 0.38 1.20
C GLN A 46 3.57 -0.02 0.16
N ASN A 47 4.86 0.15 0.45
CA ASN A 47 5.93 -0.28 -0.43
C ASN A 47 5.88 -1.80 -0.69
N SER A 48 5.69 -2.59 0.36
CA SER A 48 5.56 -4.05 0.27
C SER A 48 4.36 -4.49 -0.56
N TYR A 49 3.23 -3.77 -0.46
CA TYR A 49 2.06 -3.97 -1.31
C TYR A 49 2.40 -3.76 -2.78
N TYR A 50 2.94 -2.60 -3.15
CA TYR A 50 3.26 -2.30 -4.54
C TYR A 50 4.31 -3.25 -5.13
N ARG A 51 5.30 -3.66 -4.34
CA ARG A 51 6.25 -4.70 -4.75
C ARG A 51 5.55 -6.03 -5.01
N SER A 52 4.59 -6.42 -4.17
CA SER A 52 3.83 -7.65 -4.36
C SER A 52 2.99 -7.62 -5.64
N VAL A 53 2.35 -6.49 -5.93
CA VAL A 53 1.61 -6.26 -7.18
C VAL A 53 2.55 -6.34 -8.40
N ALA A 54 3.70 -5.67 -8.33
CA ALA A 54 4.68 -5.69 -9.42
C ALA A 54 5.23 -7.10 -9.67
N ASN A 55 5.58 -7.84 -8.62
CA ASN A 55 6.07 -9.21 -8.72
C ASN A 55 5.03 -10.14 -9.34
N TYR A 56 3.75 -9.96 -9.00
CA TYR A 56 2.65 -10.70 -9.62
C TYR A 56 2.56 -10.42 -11.13
N GLY A 57 2.57 -9.14 -11.52
CA GLY A 57 2.55 -8.75 -12.93
C GLY A 57 3.74 -9.29 -13.73
N GLN A 58 4.96 -9.22 -13.18
CA GLN A 58 6.16 -9.76 -13.82
C GLN A 58 6.10 -11.29 -13.97
N SER A 59 5.59 -11.98 -12.96
CA SER A 59 5.42 -13.43 -13.00
C SER A 59 4.40 -13.84 -14.05
N LEU A 60 3.30 -13.10 -14.16
CA LEU A 60 2.26 -13.32 -15.17
C LEU A 60 2.81 -13.10 -16.58
N ALA A 61 3.49 -11.98 -16.83
CA ALA A 61 4.12 -11.69 -18.12
C ALA A 61 5.16 -12.76 -18.51
N THR A 62 5.90 -13.30 -17.54
CA THR A 62 6.86 -14.40 -17.77
C THR A 62 6.14 -15.68 -18.21
N ILE A 63 4.98 -15.99 -17.63
CA ILE A 63 4.17 -17.14 -18.04
C ILE A 63 3.61 -16.92 -19.45
N GLU A 64 3.03 -15.76 -19.72
CA GLU A 64 2.48 -15.39 -21.03
C GLU A 64 3.52 -15.47 -22.15
N ALA A 65 4.73 -14.95 -21.89
CA ALA A 65 5.84 -15.02 -22.85
C ALA A 65 6.27 -16.46 -23.16
N LYS A 66 6.18 -17.39 -22.19
CA LYS A 66 6.54 -18.80 -22.38
C LYS A 66 5.45 -19.62 -23.08
N VAL A 67 4.18 -19.31 -22.81
CA VAL A 67 3.03 -20.03 -23.36
C VAL A 67 2.61 -19.45 -24.73
N GLY A 68 2.98 -18.20 -25.03
CA GLY A 68 2.65 -17.52 -26.28
C GLY A 68 1.19 -17.07 -26.38
N GLN A 69 0.46 -17.07 -25.26
CA GLN A 69 -0.94 -16.63 -25.15
C GLN A 69 -1.11 -15.71 -23.95
N SER A 70 -1.98 -14.71 -24.09
CA SER A 70 -2.42 -13.87 -22.96
C SER A 70 -3.25 -14.73 -22.01
N VAL A 71 -2.84 -14.77 -20.73
CA VAL A 71 -3.60 -15.45 -19.68
C VAL A 71 -4.68 -14.50 -19.15
N VAL A 72 -4.46 -13.18 -19.29
CA VAL A 72 -5.50 -12.16 -19.09
C VAL A 72 -6.33 -12.06 -20.37
N SER A 73 -7.39 -12.87 -20.46
CA SER A 73 -8.46 -12.64 -21.44
C SER A 73 -9.26 -11.40 -21.02
N GLY A 74 -9.46 -10.46 -21.94
CA GLY A 74 -9.80 -9.06 -21.67
C GLY A 74 -10.95 -8.82 -20.68
N GLU A 75 -10.66 -8.01 -19.65
CA GLU A 75 -11.57 -7.02 -19.02
C GLU A 75 -10.83 -6.28 -17.87
N SER A 76 -9.84 -6.91 -17.22
CA SER A 76 -9.25 -6.38 -15.97
C SER A 76 -7.99 -5.50 -16.12
N ALA A 77 -7.61 -5.11 -17.34
CA ALA A 77 -6.41 -4.29 -17.59
C ALA A 77 -6.50 -2.84 -17.07
N ARG A 78 -7.64 -2.45 -16.47
CA ARG A 78 -7.78 -1.23 -15.67
C ARG A 78 -7.80 -1.58 -14.19
N MET A 79 -6.74 -2.21 -13.68
CA MET A 79 -6.50 -2.13 -12.24
C MET A 79 -5.98 -0.72 -11.99
N GLU A 80 -6.92 0.20 -11.77
CA GLU A 80 -6.68 1.59 -11.44
C GLU A 80 -5.65 1.63 -10.32
N ILE A 81 -4.49 2.25 -10.59
CA ILE A 81 -3.60 2.68 -9.52
C ILE A 81 -4.49 3.56 -8.64
N PRO A 82 -4.75 3.20 -7.36
CA PRO A 82 -5.58 4.03 -6.53
C PRO A 82 -4.91 5.40 -6.53
N SER A 83 -5.65 6.42 -6.99
CA SER A 83 -5.20 7.79 -6.96
C SER A 83 -4.56 8.03 -5.61
N VAL A 84 -3.26 8.32 -5.61
CA VAL A 84 -2.61 8.85 -4.44
C VAL A 84 -3.32 10.17 -4.22
N GLU A 85 -4.31 10.19 -3.32
CA GLU A 85 -4.76 11.42 -2.69
C GLU A 85 -3.52 11.98 -2.01
N THR A 86 -2.75 12.77 -2.77
CA THR A 86 -1.87 13.77 -2.21
C THR A 86 -2.81 14.64 -1.41
N GLY A 87 -2.91 14.35 -0.10
CA GLY A 87 -3.67 15.16 0.83
C GLY A 87 -3.27 16.59 0.56
N GLY A 88 -4.23 17.34 0.00
CA GLY A 88 -4.06 18.76 -0.23
C GLY A 88 -3.63 19.35 1.10
N VAL A 89 -2.47 20.00 1.10
CA VAL A 89 -2.11 20.94 2.14
C VAL A 89 -3.16 22.04 2.03
N GLY A 90 -4.20 21.91 2.86
CA GLY A 90 -5.15 22.96 3.14
C GLY A 90 -4.39 24.13 3.74
N GLU A 91 -4.80 25.31 3.30
CA GLU A 91 -4.34 26.66 3.66
C GLU A 91 -4.16 26.90 5.17
#